data_AF-D7MBZ4-F1
#
_entry.id   AF-D7MBZ4-F1
#
_cell.length_a   1.000
_cell.length_b   1.000
_cell.length_c   1.000
_cell.angle_alpha   90.00
_cell.angle_beta   90.00
_cell.angle_gamma   90.00
#
_symmetry.space_group_name_H-M   'P 1'
#
loop_
_entity.id
_entity.type
_entity.pdbx_description
1 polymer ?
#
loop_
_entity_poly.entity_id
_entity_poly.type
_entity_poly.pdbx_seq_one_letter_code
_entity_poly.pdbx_strand_id
1 'polypeptide(L)'
;MDYGRNVISDFLKKAYELVDDPSTDSIISWSPNGLSFVVLKPLECSRDLLTRRLQITNFSPFQSYGFRKIDISPGQELEFACDDFVRGKPELLDKIAQRYLARLKAYHDSKYGELDKRLKSATTREEYELAIKEHREKWERESRDRKARTRVTSTIPYQDFAFGRNDIFDFLKKAYALVDDPSTDSIVSWAPNGLSFVVWQPLEFTKDLLPRHLQITHFAKFHTYGFSKLVISSGQQLEFMCNDFVRGKPELLDKIAQRYVARMKDTELWKIDERLENATSKEEYDLAMKDKEEMFARKSKERKAIMATRRKST
;
A
#
# COMPACT_ATOMS: atom_id res chain seq x y z
N MET A 1 1.10 -9.29 -19.25
CA MET A 1 2.09 -8.19 -19.24
C MET A 1 1.66 -7.01 -20.10
N ASP A 2 0.83 -7.19 -21.13
CA ASP A 2 0.40 -6.09 -22.01
C ASP A 2 -0.49 -5.03 -21.33
N TYR A 3 -1.27 -5.41 -20.32
CA TYR A 3 -2.13 -4.47 -19.60
C TYR A 3 -1.35 -3.36 -18.89
N GLY A 4 -0.28 -3.70 -18.16
CA GLY A 4 0.56 -2.72 -17.48
C GLY A 4 1.33 -1.81 -18.43
N ARG A 5 1.72 -2.32 -19.61
CA ARG A 5 2.34 -1.48 -20.66
C ARG A 5 1.35 -0.44 -21.19
N ASN A 6 0.10 -0.83 -21.42
CA ASN A 6 -0.93 0.07 -21.93
C ASN A 6 -1.26 1.19 -20.93
N VAL A 7 -1.38 0.86 -19.64
CA VAL A 7 -1.65 1.86 -18.58
C VAL A 7 -0.53 2.90 -18.49
N ILE A 8 0.73 2.47 -18.51
CA ILE A 8 1.88 3.40 -18.43
C ILE A 8 1.99 4.23 -19.71
N SER A 9 1.82 3.59 -20.87
CA SER A 9 1.88 4.30 -22.17
C SER A 9 0.79 5.36 -22.26
N ASP A 10 -0.44 5.04 -21.83
CA ASP A 10 -1.55 5.98 -21.78
C ASP A 10 -1.27 7.15 -20.82
N PHE A 11 -0.78 6.87 -19.61
CA PHE A 11 -0.36 7.90 -18.66
C PHE A 11 0.70 8.84 -19.26
N LEU A 12 1.77 8.28 -19.83
CA LEU A 12 2.88 9.07 -20.37
C LEU A 12 2.45 9.91 -21.57
N LYS A 13 1.58 9.38 -22.44
CA LYS A 13 1.02 10.12 -23.58
C LYS A 13 0.17 11.30 -23.11
N LYS A 14 -0.77 11.07 -22.19
CA LYS A 14 -1.60 12.14 -21.63
C LYS A 14 -0.77 13.19 -20.89
N ALA A 15 0.28 12.76 -20.19
CA ALA A 15 1.19 13.68 -19.51
C ALA A 15 1.98 14.53 -20.50
N TYR A 16 2.43 13.92 -21.61
CA TYR A 16 3.08 14.63 -22.69
C TYR A 16 2.16 15.66 -23.34
N GLU A 17 0.96 15.24 -23.73
CA GLU A 17 -0.07 16.12 -24.31
C GLU A 17 -0.44 17.27 -23.37
N LEU A 18 -0.51 17.00 -22.06
CA LEU A 18 -0.75 18.04 -21.06
C LEU A 18 0.37 19.10 -21.07
N VAL A 19 1.64 18.68 -21.07
CA VAL A 19 2.78 19.61 -21.04
C VAL A 19 2.96 20.34 -22.38
N ASP A 20 2.59 19.68 -23.49
CA ASP A 20 2.72 20.24 -24.84
C ASP A 20 1.55 21.14 -25.24
N ASP A 21 0.49 21.21 -24.44
CA ASP A 21 -0.67 22.10 -24.64
C ASP A 21 -0.36 23.54 -24.18
N PRO A 22 -0.20 24.51 -25.11
CA PRO A 22 0.16 25.88 -24.76
C PRO A 22 -0.91 26.59 -23.91
N SER A 23 -2.16 26.10 -23.91
CA SER A 23 -3.22 26.66 -23.05
C SER A 23 -2.94 26.41 -21.56
N THR A 24 -2.07 25.46 -21.25
CA THR A 24 -1.69 25.10 -19.88
C THR A 24 -0.38 25.76 -19.42
N ASP A 25 0.32 26.49 -20.30
CA ASP A 25 1.67 27.03 -20.05
C ASP A 25 1.78 27.94 -18.82
N SER A 26 0.66 28.56 -18.42
CA SER A 26 0.58 29.38 -17.21
C SER A 26 0.61 28.59 -15.88
N ILE A 27 0.49 27.25 -15.96
CA ILE A 27 0.44 26.31 -14.84
C ILE A 27 1.55 25.26 -14.96
N ILE A 28 1.71 24.67 -16.14
CA ILE A 28 2.68 23.63 -16.47
C ILE A 28 3.15 23.82 -17.91
N SER A 29 4.46 23.78 -18.14
CA SER A 29 5.05 23.99 -19.47
C SER A 29 6.37 23.25 -19.62
N TRP A 30 6.83 23.10 -20.86
CA TRP A 30 8.19 22.67 -21.13
C TRP A 30 9.21 23.67 -20.58
N SER A 31 10.33 23.15 -20.06
CA SER A 31 11.49 24.00 -19.79
C SER A 31 12.07 24.57 -21.09
N PRO A 32 12.86 25.67 -21.04
CA PRO A 32 13.37 26.31 -22.25
C PRO A 32 14.21 25.40 -23.16
N ASN A 33 14.88 24.39 -22.59
CA ASN A 33 15.68 23.43 -23.33
C ASN A 33 14.86 22.22 -23.84
N GLY A 34 13.60 22.07 -23.42
CA GLY A 34 12.70 20.99 -23.81
C GLY A 34 13.07 19.61 -23.25
N LEU A 35 13.96 19.52 -22.27
CA LEU A 35 14.45 18.26 -21.67
C LEU A 35 13.74 17.91 -20.35
N SER A 36 12.84 18.78 -19.90
CA SER A 36 12.08 18.66 -18.66
C SER A 36 10.80 19.49 -18.76
N PHE A 37 9.92 19.35 -17.78
CA PHE A 37 8.77 20.25 -17.63
C PHE A 37 8.79 20.92 -16.28
N VAL A 38 8.27 22.15 -16.26
CA VAL A 38 8.18 22.99 -15.07
C VAL A 38 6.71 23.15 -14.71
N VAL A 39 6.40 22.92 -13.44
CA VAL A 39 5.11 23.17 -12.83
C VAL A 39 5.22 24.48 -12.05
N LEU A 40 4.76 25.56 -12.67
CA LEU A 40 4.77 26.91 -12.12
C LEU A 40 3.77 27.07 -10.96
N LYS A 41 2.68 26.31 -11.00
CA LYS A 41 1.63 26.37 -9.98
C LYS A 41 1.21 24.97 -9.50
N PRO A 42 1.98 24.32 -8.61
CA PRO A 42 1.77 22.93 -8.20
C PRO A 42 0.38 22.62 -7.63
N LEU A 43 -0.20 23.56 -6.87
CA LEU A 43 -1.53 23.40 -6.29
C LEU A 43 -2.64 23.47 -7.34
N GLU A 44 -2.60 24.48 -8.23
CA GLU A 44 -3.56 24.62 -9.33
C GLU A 44 -3.43 23.44 -10.31
N CYS A 45 -2.21 23.05 -10.65
CA CYS A 45 -1.94 21.89 -11.51
C CYS A 45 -2.53 20.59 -10.93
N SER A 46 -2.31 20.32 -9.65
CA SER A 46 -2.84 19.10 -9.00
C SER A 46 -4.37 19.06 -8.99
N ARG A 47 -5.00 20.20 -8.66
CA ARG A 47 -6.46 20.31 -8.55
C ARG A 47 -7.15 20.24 -9.92
N ASP A 48 -6.65 20.98 -10.89
CA ASP A 48 -7.40 21.29 -12.12
C ASP A 48 -6.94 20.46 -13.32
N LEU A 49 -5.64 20.11 -13.40
CA LEU A 49 -5.06 19.43 -14.56
C LEU A 49 -4.83 17.95 -14.29
N LEU A 50 -4.10 17.59 -13.22
CA LEU A 50 -3.73 16.19 -12.94
C LEU A 50 -4.98 15.30 -12.77
N THR A 51 -5.95 15.77 -11.99
CA THR A 51 -7.16 14.98 -11.70
C THR A 51 -8.01 14.79 -12.96
N ARG A 52 -8.13 15.83 -13.81
CA ARG A 52 -9.00 15.80 -14.99
C ARG A 52 -8.37 15.13 -16.21
N ARG A 53 -7.06 15.34 -16.43
CA ARG A 53 -6.35 14.87 -17.63
C ARG A 53 -5.62 13.55 -17.40
N LEU A 54 -5.04 13.36 -16.22
CA LEU A 54 -4.20 12.19 -15.90
C LEU A 54 -4.85 11.21 -14.92
N GLN A 55 -5.96 11.59 -14.29
CA GLN A 55 -6.63 10.80 -13.24
C GLN A 55 -5.71 10.50 -12.04
N ILE A 56 -4.79 11.42 -11.74
CA ILE A 56 -3.90 11.36 -10.57
C ILE A 56 -4.11 12.59 -9.70
N THR A 57 -3.84 12.48 -8.40
CA THR A 57 -4.08 13.57 -7.44
C THR A 57 -2.81 14.33 -7.04
N ASN A 58 -1.63 13.83 -7.42
CA ASN A 58 -0.35 14.49 -7.19
C ASN A 58 0.74 13.98 -8.15
N PHE A 59 1.98 14.45 -7.95
CA PHE A 59 3.11 14.18 -8.84
C PHE A 59 3.93 12.92 -8.55
N SER A 60 3.63 12.18 -7.48
CA SER A 60 4.33 10.94 -7.13
C SER A 60 4.34 9.87 -8.24
N PRO A 61 3.33 9.76 -9.14
CA PRO A 61 3.39 8.84 -10.27
C PRO A 61 4.56 9.13 -11.20
N PHE A 62 4.88 10.40 -11.46
CA PHE A 62 6.04 10.77 -12.27
C PHE A 62 7.34 10.23 -11.66
N GLN A 63 7.53 10.41 -10.35
CA GLN A 63 8.72 9.87 -9.66
C GLN A 63 8.78 8.35 -9.74
N SER A 64 7.62 7.69 -9.65
CA SER A 64 7.51 6.24 -9.79
C SER A 64 7.94 5.78 -11.19
N TYR A 65 7.69 6.54 -12.25
CA TYR A 65 8.16 6.25 -13.62
C TYR A 65 9.59 6.70 -13.92
N GLY A 66 10.30 7.26 -12.93
CA GLY A 66 11.72 7.62 -13.04
C GLY A 66 11.98 9.08 -13.35
N PHE A 67 10.98 9.96 -13.21
CA PHE A 67 11.20 11.40 -13.28
C PHE A 67 11.89 11.87 -12.00
N ARG A 68 12.96 12.64 -12.15
CA ARG A 68 13.63 13.31 -11.04
C ARG A 68 12.84 14.58 -10.72
N LYS A 69 12.32 14.65 -9.51
CA LYS A 69 11.70 15.88 -8.98
C LYS A 69 12.80 16.81 -8.47
N ILE A 70 12.77 18.05 -8.94
CA ILE A 70 13.67 19.14 -8.56
C ILE A 70 12.79 20.26 -8.01
N ASP A 71 12.99 20.64 -6.75
CA ASP A 71 12.32 21.79 -6.17
C ASP A 71 13.09 23.06 -6.58
N ILE A 72 12.63 23.78 -7.61
CA ILE A 72 13.25 25.04 -8.07
C ILE A 72 13.05 26.13 -7.00
N SER A 73 11.79 26.29 -6.59
CA SER A 73 11.37 27.23 -5.54
C SER A 73 10.52 26.43 -4.56
N PRO A 74 11.00 26.15 -3.33
CA PRO A 74 10.31 25.25 -2.40
C PRO A 74 8.84 25.61 -2.18
N GLY A 75 7.93 24.72 -2.59
CA GLY A 75 6.48 24.89 -2.45
C GLY A 75 5.82 25.81 -3.48
N GLN A 76 6.59 26.39 -4.40
CA GLN A 76 6.09 27.30 -5.45
C GLN A 76 6.30 26.75 -6.84
N GLU A 77 7.47 26.21 -7.16
CA GLU A 77 7.81 25.73 -8.50
C GLU A 77 8.55 24.41 -8.45
N LEU A 78 8.13 23.49 -9.30
CA LEU A 78 8.71 22.16 -9.40
C LEU A 78 9.19 21.91 -10.83
N GLU A 79 10.30 21.22 -10.98
CA GLU A 79 10.75 20.69 -12.26
C GLU A 79 10.83 19.17 -12.20
N PHE A 80 10.40 18.54 -13.29
CA PHE A 80 10.46 17.11 -13.47
C PHE A 80 11.29 16.79 -14.71
N ALA A 81 12.42 16.13 -14.49
CA ALA A 81 13.35 15.75 -15.54
C ALA A 81 13.35 14.24 -15.76
N CYS A 82 13.24 13.82 -17.03
CA CYS A 82 13.44 12.45 -17.46
C CYS A 82 14.09 12.44 -18.83
N ASP A 83 15.16 11.66 -18.99
CA ASP A 83 16.04 11.73 -20.16
C ASP A 83 15.32 11.41 -21.50
N ASP A 84 14.16 10.74 -21.44
CA ASP A 84 13.34 10.37 -22.60
C ASP A 84 11.96 11.06 -22.62
N PHE A 85 11.74 12.07 -21.78
CA PHE A 85 10.55 12.92 -21.83
C PHE A 85 10.93 14.27 -22.42
N VAL A 86 10.93 14.36 -23.75
CA VAL A 86 11.55 15.47 -24.51
C VAL A 86 10.55 16.11 -25.47
N ARG A 87 10.51 17.44 -25.49
CA ARG A 87 9.64 18.22 -26.38
C ARG A 87 9.89 17.86 -27.86
N GLY A 88 8.81 17.67 -28.61
CA GLY A 88 8.83 17.21 -30.00
C GLY A 88 9.19 15.74 -30.24
N LYS A 89 9.44 14.92 -29.19
CA LYS A 89 9.85 13.51 -29.31
C LYS A 89 8.97 12.52 -28.52
N PRO A 90 7.66 12.42 -28.81
CA PRO A 90 6.74 11.52 -28.10
C PRO A 90 7.09 10.03 -28.29
N GLU A 91 7.84 9.66 -29.32
CA GLU A 91 8.31 8.28 -29.55
C GLU A 91 9.27 7.78 -28.46
N LEU A 92 9.89 8.68 -27.70
CA LEU A 92 10.79 8.33 -26.59
C LEU A 92 10.04 7.84 -25.34
N LEU A 93 8.74 8.13 -25.21
CA LEU A 93 7.92 7.72 -24.07
C LEU A 93 7.93 6.19 -23.86
N ASP A 94 8.02 5.43 -24.95
CA ASP A 94 8.10 3.97 -24.88
C ASP A 94 9.37 3.48 -24.15
N LYS A 95 10.48 4.23 -24.22
CA LYS A 95 11.70 3.88 -23.47
C LYS A 95 11.52 4.06 -21.96
N ILE A 96 10.75 5.07 -21.54
CA ILE A 96 10.40 5.27 -20.12
C ILE A 96 9.56 4.08 -19.64
N ALA A 97 8.52 3.72 -20.39
CA ALA A 97 7.68 2.56 -20.07
C ALA A 97 8.49 1.26 -20.01
N GLN A 98 9.37 1.03 -20.99
CA GLN A 98 10.24 -0.15 -21.03
C GLN A 98 11.18 -0.24 -19.82
N ARG A 99 11.84 0.86 -19.44
CA ARG A 99 12.71 0.88 -18.24
C ARG A 99 11.94 0.60 -16.97
N TYR A 100 10.77 1.20 -16.82
CA TYR A 100 9.93 0.97 -15.65
C TYR A 100 9.53 -0.52 -15.56
N LEU A 101 9.02 -1.10 -16.66
CA LEU A 101 8.65 -2.52 -16.72
C LEU A 101 9.84 -3.44 -16.49
N ALA A 102 11.02 -3.12 -17.02
CA ALA A 102 12.25 -3.88 -16.79
C ALA A 102 12.65 -3.84 -15.31
N ARG A 103 12.55 -2.68 -14.65
CA ARG A 103 12.80 -2.56 -13.21
C ARG A 103 11.79 -3.37 -12.38
N LEU A 104 10.51 -3.33 -12.74
CA LEU A 104 9.48 -4.16 -12.09
C LEU A 104 9.77 -5.64 -12.26
N LYS A 105 10.12 -6.07 -13.48
CA LYS A 105 10.47 -7.45 -13.78
C LYS A 105 11.72 -7.89 -13.00
N ALA A 106 12.77 -7.08 -12.98
CA ALA A 106 13.99 -7.39 -12.23
C ALA A 106 13.74 -7.51 -10.73
N TYR A 107 12.90 -6.62 -10.18
CA TYR A 107 12.46 -6.71 -8.79
C TYR A 107 11.68 -8.00 -8.53
N HIS A 108 10.70 -8.31 -9.38
CA HIS A 108 9.89 -9.53 -9.28
C HIS A 108 10.76 -10.78 -9.38
N ASP A 109 11.64 -10.86 -10.39
CA ASP A 109 12.55 -11.98 -10.59
C ASP A 109 13.49 -12.16 -9.39
N SER A 110 14.00 -11.06 -8.81
CA SER A 110 14.86 -11.10 -7.63
C SER A 110 14.15 -11.64 -6.39
N LYS A 111 12.84 -11.36 -6.22
CA LYS A 111 12.08 -11.75 -5.03
C LYS A 111 11.33 -13.06 -5.17
N TYR A 112 10.75 -13.28 -6.35
CA TYR A 112 9.81 -14.36 -6.64
C TYR A 112 10.28 -15.28 -7.74
N GLY A 113 11.37 -14.99 -8.45
CA GLY A 113 11.81 -15.82 -9.58
C GLY A 113 11.99 -17.29 -9.24
N GLU A 114 12.43 -17.60 -8.02
CA GLU A 114 12.53 -18.98 -7.53
C GLU A 114 11.16 -19.61 -7.26
N LEU A 115 10.24 -18.85 -6.63
CA LEU A 115 8.87 -19.32 -6.41
C LEU A 115 8.17 -19.55 -7.77
N ASP A 116 8.25 -18.60 -8.69
CA ASP A 116 7.66 -18.70 -10.03
C ASP A 116 8.13 -19.94 -10.79
N LYS A 117 9.41 -20.26 -10.73
CA LYS A 117 9.95 -21.48 -11.34
C LYS A 117 9.29 -22.72 -10.75
N ARG A 118 9.21 -22.78 -9.42
CA ARG A 118 8.62 -23.91 -8.70
C ARG A 118 7.12 -24.05 -8.95
N LEU A 119 6.38 -22.94 -8.97
CA LEU A 119 4.95 -22.95 -9.26
C LEU A 119 4.68 -23.39 -10.70
N LYS A 120 5.53 -23.01 -11.66
CA LYS A 120 5.42 -23.43 -13.06
C LYS A 120 5.84 -24.89 -13.28
N SER A 121 6.77 -25.41 -12.49
CA SER A 121 7.22 -26.81 -12.59
C SER A 121 6.38 -27.78 -11.76
N ALA A 122 5.51 -27.29 -10.88
CA ALA A 122 4.66 -28.13 -10.05
C ALA A 122 3.66 -28.90 -10.92
N THR A 123 3.74 -30.22 -10.88
CA THR A 123 2.85 -31.12 -11.63
C THR A 123 1.68 -31.60 -10.79
N THR A 124 1.84 -31.55 -9.46
CA THR A 124 0.79 -31.89 -8.50
C THR A 124 0.35 -30.68 -7.69
N ARG A 125 -0.87 -30.76 -7.16
CA ARG A 125 -1.41 -29.75 -6.23
C ARG A 125 -0.56 -29.64 -4.96
N GLU A 126 -0.04 -30.77 -4.48
CA GLU A 126 0.78 -30.84 -3.26
C GLU A 126 2.12 -30.11 -3.44
N GLU A 127 2.78 -30.28 -4.58
CA GLU A 127 4.00 -29.54 -4.93
C GLU A 127 3.75 -28.02 -5.00
N TYR A 128 2.64 -27.62 -5.60
CA TYR A 128 2.23 -26.21 -5.70
C TYR A 128 1.98 -25.61 -4.31
N GLU A 129 1.20 -26.30 -3.47
CA GLU A 129 0.90 -25.86 -2.11
C GLU A 129 2.16 -25.81 -1.23
N LEU A 130 3.08 -26.77 -1.38
CA LEU A 130 4.35 -26.80 -0.67
C LEU A 130 5.26 -25.62 -1.07
N ALA A 131 5.37 -25.30 -2.37
CA ALA A 131 6.17 -24.18 -2.83
C ALA A 131 5.67 -22.83 -2.26
N ILE A 132 4.35 -22.63 -2.21
CA ILE A 132 3.75 -21.45 -1.56
C ILE A 132 4.07 -21.43 -0.06
N LYS A 133 3.93 -22.58 0.62
CA LYS A 133 4.19 -22.70 2.05
C LYS A 133 5.63 -22.33 2.40
N GLU A 134 6.61 -22.87 1.68
CA GLU A 134 8.03 -22.62 1.95
C GLU A 134 8.44 -21.17 1.66
N HIS A 135 7.94 -20.58 0.57
CA HIS A 135 8.19 -19.18 0.26
C HIS A 135 7.64 -18.25 1.37
N ARG A 136 6.45 -18.57 1.86
CA ARG A 136 5.82 -17.87 2.98
C ARG A 136 6.62 -17.98 4.27
N GLU A 137 7.08 -19.18 4.63
CA GLU A 137 7.90 -19.38 5.83
C GLU A 137 9.22 -18.60 5.75
N LYS A 138 9.84 -18.56 4.56
CA LYS A 138 11.01 -17.70 4.29
C LYS A 138 10.67 -16.22 4.51
N TRP A 139 9.55 -15.76 3.97
CA TRP A 139 9.10 -14.36 4.11
C TRP A 139 8.86 -13.96 5.56
N GLU A 140 8.17 -14.81 6.33
CA GLU A 140 7.91 -14.56 7.75
C GLU A 140 9.20 -14.50 8.57
N ARG A 141 10.18 -15.33 8.23
CA ARG A 141 11.53 -15.30 8.84
C ARG A 141 12.22 -13.96 8.56
N GLU A 142 12.28 -13.54 7.29
CA GLU A 142 12.87 -12.25 6.91
C GLU A 142 12.14 -11.06 7.55
N SER A 143 10.82 -11.11 7.66
CA SER A 143 10.04 -10.07 8.35
C SER A 143 10.32 -10.03 9.84
N ARG A 144 10.48 -11.18 10.51
CA ARG A 144 10.83 -11.26 11.94
C ARG A 144 12.22 -10.68 12.18
N ASP A 145 13.20 -11.08 11.37
CA ASP A 145 14.57 -10.57 11.47
C ASP A 145 14.63 -9.06 11.25
N ARG A 146 13.86 -8.54 10.28
CA ARG A 146 13.79 -7.09 10.04
C ARG A 146 13.17 -6.34 11.21
N LYS A 147 12.10 -6.88 11.82
CA LYS A 147 11.48 -6.29 13.02
C LYS A 147 12.45 -6.31 14.22
N ALA A 148 13.23 -7.38 14.37
CA ALA A 148 14.26 -7.48 15.40
C ALA A 148 15.37 -6.42 15.22
N ARG A 149 15.82 -6.21 13.96
CA ARG A 149 16.86 -5.20 13.64
C ARG A 149 16.37 -3.75 13.77
N THR A 150 15.12 -3.47 13.42
CA THR A 150 14.63 -2.08 13.35
C THR A 150 14.20 -1.52 14.71
N ARG A 151 14.14 -2.31 15.80
CA ARG A 151 13.64 -1.91 17.14
C ARG A 151 12.25 -1.21 17.11
N VAL A 152 11.53 -1.25 15.99
CA VAL A 152 10.18 -0.69 15.84
C VAL A 152 9.18 -1.79 16.21
N THR A 153 8.77 -1.81 17.47
CA THR A 153 7.54 -2.47 17.88
C THR A 153 6.38 -1.59 17.42
N SER A 154 5.80 -1.88 16.26
CA SER A 154 4.53 -1.27 15.83
C SER A 154 3.47 -1.59 16.90
N THR A 155 3.22 -0.62 17.79
CA THR A 155 2.14 -0.73 18.77
C THR A 155 0.96 0.03 18.22
N ILE A 156 -0.04 -0.73 17.80
CA ILE A 156 -1.26 -0.24 17.17
C ILE A 156 -2.09 0.47 18.24
N PRO A 157 -2.62 1.68 17.97
CA PRO A 157 -3.61 2.30 18.84
C PRO A 157 -4.81 1.38 18.97
N TYR A 158 -5.24 1.16 20.20
CA TYR A 158 -6.22 0.13 20.53
C TYR A 158 -7.65 0.54 20.10
N GLN A 159 -7.79 1.74 19.53
CA GLN A 159 -9.02 2.30 18.95
C GLN A 159 -9.26 1.83 17.50
N ASP A 160 -8.30 1.17 16.84
CA ASP A 160 -8.41 0.71 15.44
C ASP A 160 -8.76 -0.78 15.28
N PHE A 161 -8.99 -1.50 16.38
CA PHE A 161 -9.45 -2.88 16.32
C PHE A 161 -10.89 -2.89 15.80
N ALA A 162 -11.17 -3.66 14.74
CA ALA A 162 -12.55 -3.95 14.35
C ALA A 162 -13.04 -5.18 15.12
N PHE A 163 -14.31 -5.16 15.51
CA PHE A 163 -14.84 -6.01 16.58
C PHE A 163 -15.94 -6.97 16.12
N GLY A 164 -15.88 -7.42 14.87
CA GLY A 164 -16.72 -8.51 14.40
C GLY A 164 -16.09 -9.25 13.23
N ARG A 165 -16.35 -10.55 13.12
CA ARG A 165 -15.98 -11.34 11.92
C ARG A 165 -16.43 -10.63 10.64
N ASN A 166 -17.63 -10.05 10.67
CA ASN A 166 -18.22 -9.30 9.56
C ASN A 166 -17.44 -8.02 9.26
N ASP A 167 -17.08 -7.22 10.25
CA ASP A 167 -16.28 -6.00 10.04
C ASP A 167 -14.92 -6.30 9.42
N ILE A 168 -14.27 -7.37 9.88
CA ILE A 168 -12.98 -7.83 9.34
C ILE A 168 -13.17 -8.28 7.90
N PHE A 169 -14.20 -9.09 7.64
CA PHE A 169 -14.48 -9.61 6.32
C PHE A 169 -14.84 -8.48 5.34
N ASP A 170 -15.60 -7.49 5.77
CA ASP A 170 -15.96 -6.32 4.96
C ASP A 170 -14.76 -5.42 4.69
N PHE A 171 -13.87 -5.22 5.67
CA PHE A 171 -12.58 -4.58 5.41
C PHE A 171 -11.78 -5.34 4.35
N LEU A 172 -11.67 -6.66 4.48
CA LEU A 172 -10.90 -7.50 3.56
C LEU A 172 -11.50 -7.48 2.15
N LYS A 173 -12.84 -7.50 2.01
CA LYS A 173 -13.52 -7.36 0.72
C LYS A 173 -13.21 -6.02 0.06
N LYS A 174 -13.33 -4.92 0.82
CA LYS A 174 -13.03 -3.58 0.30
C LYS A 174 -11.56 -3.47 -0.11
N ALA A 175 -10.64 -4.04 0.69
CA ALA A 175 -9.22 -4.07 0.37
C ALA A 175 -8.93 -4.91 -0.87
N TYR A 176 -9.56 -6.06 -1.01
CA TYR A 176 -9.46 -6.91 -2.19
C TYR A 176 -9.96 -6.18 -3.43
N ALA A 177 -11.16 -5.60 -3.38
CA ALA A 177 -11.74 -4.86 -4.49
C ALA A 177 -10.87 -3.66 -4.90
N LEU A 178 -10.28 -2.96 -3.92
CA LEU A 178 -9.34 -1.88 -4.19
C LEU A 178 -8.09 -2.37 -4.95
N VAL A 179 -7.48 -3.47 -4.49
CA VAL A 179 -6.27 -4.03 -5.14
C VAL A 179 -6.58 -4.64 -6.51
N ASP A 180 -7.79 -5.16 -6.70
CA ASP A 180 -8.24 -5.78 -7.96
C ASP A 180 -8.80 -4.76 -8.96
N ASP A 181 -8.95 -3.49 -8.56
CA ASP A 181 -9.39 -2.39 -9.43
C ASP A 181 -8.23 -1.86 -10.29
N PRO A 182 -8.23 -2.11 -11.60
CA PRO A 182 -7.14 -1.71 -12.49
C PRO A 182 -6.96 -0.19 -12.59
N SER A 183 -8.00 0.60 -12.28
CA SER A 183 -7.88 2.07 -12.25
C SER A 183 -6.93 2.55 -11.17
N THR A 184 -6.67 1.73 -10.15
CA THR A 184 -5.79 2.04 -9.03
C THR A 184 -4.38 1.47 -9.18
N ASP A 185 -4.09 0.72 -10.25
CA ASP A 185 -2.82 0.01 -10.48
C ASP A 185 -1.59 0.93 -10.41
N SER A 186 -1.76 2.22 -10.69
CA SER A 186 -0.69 3.21 -10.55
C SER A 186 -0.26 3.43 -9.09
N ILE A 187 -1.14 3.20 -8.13
CA ILE A 187 -0.93 3.40 -6.68
C ILE A 187 -0.81 2.07 -5.95
N VAL A 188 -1.68 1.11 -6.26
CA VAL A 188 -1.72 -0.23 -5.68
C VAL A 188 -2.15 -1.25 -6.71
N SER A 189 -1.45 -2.38 -6.80
CA SER A 189 -1.84 -3.48 -7.70
C SER A 189 -1.48 -4.83 -7.12
N TRP A 190 -2.06 -5.89 -7.66
CA TRP A 190 -1.54 -7.24 -7.43
C TRP A 190 -0.09 -7.37 -7.89
N ALA A 191 0.69 -8.16 -7.17
CA ALA A 191 1.94 -8.70 -7.70
C ALA A 191 1.64 -9.70 -8.83
N PRO A 192 2.56 -9.90 -9.79
CA PRO A 192 2.37 -10.81 -10.92
C PRO A 192 1.96 -12.24 -10.54
N ASN A 193 2.44 -12.76 -9.40
CA ASN A 193 2.08 -14.08 -8.89
C ASN A 193 0.69 -14.16 -8.23
N GLY A 194 0.05 -13.00 -7.97
CA GLY A 194 -1.27 -12.91 -7.34
C GLY A 194 -1.31 -13.27 -5.85
N LEU A 195 -0.17 -13.49 -5.19
CA LEU A 195 -0.08 -13.91 -3.78
C LEU A 195 0.14 -12.73 -2.81
N SER A 196 0.47 -11.56 -3.36
CA SER A 196 0.74 -10.31 -2.64
C SER A 196 0.22 -9.13 -3.46
N PHE A 197 0.18 -7.97 -2.83
CA PHE A 197 -0.06 -6.71 -3.52
C PHE A 197 1.03 -5.70 -3.20
N VAL A 198 1.31 -4.84 -4.18
CA VAL A 198 2.33 -3.81 -4.09
C VAL A 198 1.64 -2.45 -4.06
N VAL A 199 1.95 -1.68 -3.02
CA VAL A 199 1.66 -0.25 -2.93
C VAL A 199 2.85 0.49 -3.52
N TRP A 200 2.67 0.93 -4.76
CA TRP A 200 3.66 1.66 -5.54
C TRP A 200 3.89 3.08 -5.03
N GLN A 201 2.83 3.67 -4.47
CA GLN A 201 2.80 5.06 -4.03
C GLN A 201 2.23 5.16 -2.60
N PRO A 202 3.06 4.91 -1.57
CA PRO A 202 2.60 4.78 -0.19
C PRO A 202 1.94 6.04 0.38
N LEU A 203 2.37 7.23 -0.05
CA LEU A 203 1.82 8.49 0.44
C LEU A 203 0.39 8.70 -0.08
N GLU A 204 0.18 8.44 -1.36
CA GLU A 204 -1.07 8.53 -2.10
C GLU A 204 -2.07 7.51 -1.59
N PHE A 205 -1.61 6.26 -1.45
CA PHE A 205 -2.40 5.20 -0.86
C PHE A 205 -2.90 5.59 0.52
N THR A 206 -2.03 6.19 1.36
CA THR A 206 -2.38 6.58 2.74
C THR A 206 -3.31 7.79 2.80
N LYS A 207 -3.12 8.79 1.94
CA LYS A 207 -3.88 10.05 1.98
C LYS A 207 -5.21 9.98 1.22
N ASP A 208 -5.30 9.15 0.20
CA ASP A 208 -6.46 9.10 -0.69
C ASP A 208 -7.21 7.77 -0.62
N LEU A 209 -6.54 6.67 -0.97
CA LEU A 209 -7.23 5.39 -1.13
C LEU A 209 -7.67 4.79 0.22
N LEU A 210 -6.83 4.90 1.25
CA LEU A 210 -7.14 4.40 2.59
C LEU A 210 -8.39 5.06 3.20
N PRO A 211 -8.52 6.41 3.26
CA PRO A 211 -9.73 7.04 3.78
C PRO A 211 -10.96 6.78 2.90
N ARG A 212 -10.82 6.89 1.58
CA ARG A 212 -11.94 6.81 0.64
C ARG A 212 -12.55 5.41 0.54
N HIS A 213 -11.72 4.37 0.48
CA HIS A 213 -12.19 3.00 0.23
C HIS A 213 -12.22 2.13 1.48
N LEU A 214 -11.32 2.35 2.45
CA LEU A 214 -11.14 1.47 3.61
C LEU A 214 -11.50 2.12 4.95
N GLN A 215 -11.80 3.42 4.95
CA GLN A 215 -12.15 4.19 6.15
C GLN A 215 -11.07 4.07 7.24
N ILE A 216 -9.80 4.04 6.82
CA ILE A 216 -8.63 4.06 7.70
C ILE A 216 -7.63 5.10 7.23
N THR A 217 -6.67 5.45 8.08
CA THR A 217 -5.69 6.52 7.79
C THR A 217 -4.25 6.03 7.76
N HIS A 218 -4.00 4.76 8.03
CA HIS A 218 -2.66 4.22 8.14
C HIS A 218 -2.63 2.69 7.97
N PHE A 219 -1.47 2.13 7.61
CA PHE A 219 -1.31 0.70 7.28
C PHE A 219 -1.46 -0.28 8.46
N ALA A 220 -1.60 0.18 9.70
CA ALA A 220 -1.55 -0.72 10.86
C ALA A 220 -2.68 -1.75 10.85
N LYS A 221 -3.85 -1.42 10.31
CA LYS A 221 -4.97 -2.36 10.23
C LYS A 221 -4.66 -3.59 9.36
N PHE A 222 -3.88 -3.42 8.29
CA PHE A 222 -3.36 -4.57 7.53
C PHE A 222 -2.49 -5.47 8.41
N HIS A 223 -1.62 -4.92 9.26
CA HIS A 223 -0.83 -5.72 10.20
C HIS A 223 -1.69 -6.47 11.21
N THR A 224 -2.74 -5.82 11.73
CA THR A 224 -3.71 -6.43 12.64
C THR A 224 -4.30 -7.71 12.04
N TYR A 225 -4.68 -7.67 10.76
CA TYR A 225 -5.26 -8.82 10.06
C TYR A 225 -4.24 -9.81 9.48
N GLY A 226 -2.97 -9.70 9.87
CA GLY A 226 -1.95 -10.68 9.53
C GLY A 226 -1.25 -10.43 8.20
N PHE A 227 -1.35 -9.23 7.63
CA PHE A 227 -0.53 -8.86 6.48
C PHE A 227 0.89 -8.55 6.93
N SER A 228 1.84 -9.18 6.27
CA SER A 228 3.26 -8.90 6.42
C SER A 228 3.67 -7.82 5.43
N LYS A 229 4.24 -6.71 5.92
CA LYS A 229 4.76 -5.60 5.09
C LYS A 229 6.24 -5.78 4.82
N LEU A 230 6.59 -5.67 3.55
CA LEU A 230 7.95 -5.53 3.05
C LEU A 230 8.15 -4.11 2.56
N VAL A 231 9.30 -3.51 2.90
CA VAL A 231 9.72 -2.24 2.30
C VAL A 231 10.55 -2.54 1.07
N ILE A 232 10.20 -1.89 -0.04
CA ILE A 232 10.82 -2.03 -1.36
C ILE A 232 11.50 -0.72 -1.71
N SER A 233 12.60 -0.80 -2.49
CA SER A 233 13.29 0.36 -3.09
C SER A 233 13.53 1.50 -2.08
N SER A 234 14.26 1.21 -1.00
CA SER A 234 14.61 2.17 0.05
C SER A 234 13.45 2.93 0.70
N GLY A 235 12.23 2.39 0.71
CA GLY A 235 11.08 3.04 1.37
C GLY A 235 9.99 3.55 0.43
N GLN A 236 10.26 3.60 -0.88
CA GLN A 236 9.35 4.21 -1.85
C GLN A 236 8.18 3.31 -2.23
N GLN A 237 8.30 2.01 -2.02
CA GLN A 237 7.28 1.03 -2.39
C GLN A 237 7.09 0.07 -1.21
N LEU A 238 5.87 -0.42 -1.02
CA LEU A 238 5.55 -1.37 0.05
C LEU A 238 4.85 -2.57 -0.55
N GLU A 239 5.17 -3.77 -0.08
CA GLU A 239 4.46 -4.97 -0.49
C GLU A 239 3.87 -5.67 0.71
N PHE A 240 2.62 -6.11 0.54
CA PHE A 240 1.83 -6.74 1.57
C PHE A 240 1.43 -8.13 1.12
N MET A 241 1.70 -9.11 1.99
CA MET A 241 1.35 -10.50 1.74
C MET A 241 0.50 -11.05 2.88
N CYS A 242 -0.53 -11.81 2.53
CA CYS A 242 -1.36 -12.57 3.46
C CYS A 242 -1.80 -13.89 2.79
N ASN A 243 -1.78 -14.98 3.57
CA ASN A 243 -1.92 -16.36 3.09
C ASN A 243 -3.15 -16.67 2.24
N ASP A 244 -4.22 -15.93 2.48
CA ASP A 244 -5.55 -16.15 1.88
C ASP A 244 -6.07 -14.86 1.22
N PHE A 245 -5.18 -13.90 0.96
CA PHE A 245 -5.46 -12.70 0.18
C PHE A 245 -4.83 -12.90 -1.21
N VAL A 246 -5.53 -13.64 -2.07
CA VAL A 246 -5.00 -14.17 -3.32
C VAL A 246 -5.86 -13.73 -4.50
N ARG A 247 -5.23 -13.21 -5.56
CA ARG A 247 -5.92 -12.76 -6.77
C ARG A 247 -6.77 -13.88 -7.38
N GLY A 248 -8.00 -13.53 -7.74
CA GLY A 248 -9.01 -14.44 -8.29
C GLY A 248 -9.67 -15.35 -7.27
N LYS A 249 -9.37 -15.23 -5.96
CA LYS A 249 -9.88 -16.10 -4.90
C LYS A 249 -10.48 -15.35 -3.70
N PRO A 250 -11.48 -14.47 -3.90
CA PRO A 250 -12.08 -13.68 -2.83
C PRO A 250 -12.78 -14.53 -1.74
N GLU A 251 -13.14 -15.78 -2.05
CA GLU A 251 -13.70 -16.73 -1.08
C GLU A 251 -12.73 -17.08 0.06
N LEU A 252 -11.42 -16.90 -0.15
CA LEU A 252 -10.40 -17.18 0.86
C LEU A 252 -10.35 -16.11 1.96
N LEU A 253 -10.91 -14.92 1.73
CA LEU A 253 -10.90 -13.82 2.69
C LEU A 253 -11.56 -14.20 4.03
N ASP A 254 -12.55 -15.09 4.01
CA ASP A 254 -13.22 -15.57 5.23
C ASP A 254 -12.26 -16.35 6.13
N LYS A 255 -11.30 -17.09 5.56
CA LYS A 255 -10.26 -17.79 6.33
C LYS A 255 -9.35 -16.83 7.10
N ILE A 256 -9.09 -15.64 6.54
CA ILE A 256 -8.33 -14.59 7.24
C ILE A 256 -9.13 -14.09 8.45
N ALA A 257 -10.42 -13.78 8.25
CA ALA A 257 -11.29 -13.32 9.32
C ALA A 257 -11.44 -14.38 10.43
N GLN A 258 -11.67 -15.64 10.07
CA GLN A 258 -11.75 -16.75 11.02
C GLN A 258 -10.48 -16.91 11.86
N ARG A 259 -9.29 -16.87 11.23
CA ARG A 259 -8.02 -16.96 11.96
C ARG A 259 -7.81 -15.79 12.91
N TYR A 260 -8.19 -14.58 12.50
CA TYR A 260 -8.11 -13.43 13.36
C TYR A 260 -8.98 -13.62 14.61
N VAL A 261 -10.24 -14.00 14.44
CA VAL A 261 -11.17 -14.28 15.55
C VAL A 261 -10.61 -15.39 16.45
N ALA A 262 -10.14 -16.49 15.87
CA ALA A 262 -9.55 -17.59 16.63
C ALA A 262 -8.34 -17.18 17.47
N ARG A 263 -7.55 -16.20 17.01
CA ARG A 263 -6.41 -15.64 17.77
C ARG A 263 -6.86 -14.65 18.84
N MET A 264 -7.93 -13.90 18.60
CA MET A 264 -8.39 -12.84 19.50
C MET A 264 -9.36 -13.35 20.57
N LYS A 265 -10.05 -14.46 20.36
CA LYS A 265 -11.10 -14.98 21.27
C LYS A 265 -10.68 -15.11 22.73
N ASP A 266 -9.41 -15.43 22.98
CA ASP A 266 -8.88 -15.63 24.33
C ASP A 266 -8.37 -14.34 24.99
N THR A 267 -8.36 -13.23 24.24
CA THR A 267 -7.90 -11.94 24.75
C THR A 267 -8.93 -11.32 25.70
N GLU A 268 -8.42 -10.64 26.74
CA GLU A 268 -9.24 -9.88 27.70
C GLU A 268 -10.20 -8.91 27.00
N LEU A 269 -9.76 -8.26 25.93
CA LEU A 269 -10.58 -7.36 25.14
C LEU A 269 -11.75 -8.08 24.47
N TRP A 270 -11.50 -9.20 23.80
CA TRP A 270 -12.56 -9.96 23.14
C TRP A 270 -13.64 -10.40 24.14
N LYS A 271 -13.23 -10.85 25.34
CA LYS A 271 -14.16 -11.23 26.41
C LYS A 271 -14.99 -10.05 26.92
N ILE A 272 -14.41 -8.86 26.97
CA ILE A 272 -15.13 -7.64 27.36
C ILE A 272 -16.12 -7.22 26.25
N ASP A 273 -15.71 -7.29 24.98
CA ASP A 273 -16.59 -6.95 23.86
C ASP A 273 -17.74 -7.95 23.70
N GLU A 274 -17.49 -9.25 23.91
CA GLU A 274 -18.53 -10.27 23.94
C GLU A 274 -19.57 -10.00 25.04
N ARG A 275 -19.14 -9.50 26.21
CA ARG A 275 -20.06 -9.06 27.27
C ARG A 275 -20.85 -7.83 26.89
N LEU A 276 -20.26 -6.89 26.13
CA LEU A 276 -20.96 -5.70 25.64
C LEU A 276 -22.04 -6.06 24.62
N GLU A 277 -21.73 -6.96 23.67
CA GLU A 277 -22.67 -7.41 22.63
C GLU A 277 -23.83 -8.22 23.22
N ASN A 278 -23.55 -9.05 24.23
CA ASN A 278 -24.55 -9.91 24.87
C ASN A 278 -25.22 -9.27 26.10
N ALA A 279 -24.93 -8.00 26.41
CA ALA A 279 -25.54 -7.31 27.54
C ALA A 279 -27.06 -7.21 27.35
N THR A 280 -27.82 -7.74 28.32
CA THR A 280 -29.29 -7.72 28.27
C THR A 280 -29.89 -6.61 29.12
N SER A 281 -29.07 -5.97 29.95
CA SER A 281 -29.43 -4.83 30.79
C SER A 281 -28.43 -3.69 30.64
N LYS A 282 -28.85 -2.49 31.02
CA LYS A 282 -28.00 -1.30 31.00
C LYS A 282 -26.85 -1.43 32.00
N GLU A 283 -27.12 -2.02 33.16
CA GLU A 283 -26.13 -2.24 34.21
C GLU A 283 -25.01 -3.18 33.76
N GLU A 284 -25.34 -4.27 33.06
CA GLU A 284 -24.35 -5.18 32.46
C GLU A 284 -23.47 -4.49 31.42
N TYR A 285 -24.10 -3.67 30.56
CA TYR A 285 -23.39 -2.89 29.54
C TYR A 285 -22.45 -1.87 30.17
N ASP A 286 -22.94 -1.08 31.13
CA ASP A 286 -22.16 -0.04 31.81
C ASP A 286 -20.97 -0.66 32.59
N LEU A 287 -21.16 -1.83 33.22
CA LEU A 287 -20.08 -2.56 33.88
C LEU A 287 -19.03 -3.07 32.88
N ALA A 288 -19.45 -3.66 31.76
CA ALA A 288 -18.52 -4.11 30.73
C ALA A 288 -17.77 -2.94 30.06
N MET A 289 -18.43 -1.79 29.87
CA MET A 289 -17.80 -0.56 29.39
C MET A 289 -16.75 -0.04 30.37
N LYS A 290 -17.05 -0.06 31.66
CA LYS A 290 -16.09 0.32 32.71
C LYS A 290 -14.86 -0.61 32.71
N ASP A 291 -15.06 -1.92 32.66
CA ASP A 291 -13.97 -2.89 32.57
C ASP A 291 -13.10 -2.64 31.33
N LYS A 292 -13.74 -2.28 30.22
CA LYS A 292 -13.07 -1.91 28.96
C LYS A 292 -12.17 -0.69 29.17
N GLU A 293 -12.69 0.38 29.74
CA GLU A 293 -11.95 1.61 30.03
C GLU A 293 -10.78 1.38 30.99
N GLU A 294 -10.97 0.60 32.04
CA GLU A 294 -9.93 0.24 33.01
C GLU A 294 -8.80 -0.56 32.35
N MET A 295 -9.14 -1.55 31.52
CA MET A 295 -8.17 -2.32 30.75
C MET A 295 -7.35 -1.43 29.81
N PHE A 296 -8.00 -0.50 29.11
CA PHE A 296 -7.30 0.50 28.27
C PHE A 296 -6.37 1.39 29.09
N ALA A 297 -6.82 1.89 30.24
CA ALA A 297 -6.02 2.74 31.12
C ALA A 297 -4.78 2.00 31.63
N ARG A 298 -4.94 0.73 32.03
CA ARG A 298 -3.84 -0.15 32.46
C ARG A 298 -2.82 -0.36 31.35
N LYS A 299 -3.25 -0.78 30.15
CA LYS A 299 -2.35 -0.96 29.00
C LYS A 299 -1.65 0.33 28.57
N SER A 300 -2.34 1.48 28.68
CA SER A 300 -1.74 2.79 28.40
C SER A 300 -0.61 3.12 29.38
N LYS A 301 -0.79 2.85 30.69
CA LYS A 301 0.26 3.01 31.71
C LYS A 301 1.46 2.09 31.44
N GLU A 302 1.23 0.82 31.14
CA GLU A 302 2.28 -0.15 30.78
C GLU A 302 3.10 0.33 29.56
N ARG A 303 2.43 0.84 28.51
CA ARG A 303 3.10 1.39 27.33
C ARG A 303 3.98 2.60 27.67
N LYS A 304 3.48 3.54 28.49
CA LYS A 304 4.24 4.72 28.92
C LYS A 304 5.48 4.30 29.73
N ALA A 305 5.35 3.29 30.60
CA ALA A 305 6.47 2.75 31.36
C ALA A 305 7.56 2.18 30.44
N ILE A 306 7.19 1.31 29.48
CA ILE A 306 8.13 0.71 28.51
C ILE A 306 8.86 1.79 27.68
N MET A 307 8.13 2.82 27.23
CA MET A 307 8.74 3.93 26.48
C MET A 307 9.70 4.75 27.34
N ALA A 308 9.38 4.97 28.61
CA ALA A 308 10.25 5.68 29.55
C ALA A 308 11.54 4.90 29.87
N THR A 309 11.47 3.56 29.99
CA THR A 309 12.66 2.72 30.18
C THR A 309 13.57 2.77 28.94
N ARG A 310 12.99 2.73 27.73
CA ARG A 310 13.73 2.81 26.46
C ARG A 310 14.50 4.12 26.27
N ARG A 311 13.99 5.25 26.76
CA ARG A 311 14.67 6.55 26.69
C ARG A 311 15.88 6.67 27.62
N LYS A 312 15.97 5.85 28.67
CA LYS A 312 17.10 5.85 29.61
C LYS A 312 18.25 4.93 29.18
N SER A 313 18.07 4.14 28.12
CA SER A 313 19.05 3.15 27.63
C SER A 313 19.75 3.58 26.33
N THR A 314 19.59 4.84 25.92
CA THR A 314 20.22 5.47 24.74
C THR A 314 20.99 6.69 25.23
#